data_AF-A0A831NY32-F1
#
_entry.id   AF-A0A831NY32-F1
#
_cell.length_a   1.000
_cell.length_b   1.000
_cell.length_c   1.000
_cell.angle_alpha   90.00
_cell.angle_beta   90.00
_cell.angle_gamma   90.00
#
_symmetry.space_group_name_H-M   'P 1'
#
loop_
_entity.id
_entity.type
_entity.pdbx_description
1 polymer ?
#
loop_
_entity_poly.entity_id
_entity_poly.type
_entity_poly.pdbx_seq_one_letter_code
_entity_poly.pdbx_strand_id
1 'polypeptide(L)'
;MYKRKLLLATSMMLAGAVNAGEHPIGDPVEKNGMEIAAVYLQPTKMEPMLPGMMKPTDIHLEADIHALKGNNNGFGEGEWMPYLQIT
;
A
#
# COMPACT_ATOMS: atom_id res chain seq x y z
N MET A 1 15.24 7.52 40.15
CA MET A 1 14.32 8.05 39.12
C MET A 1 15.01 8.48 37.82
N TYR A 2 16.20 9.09 37.85
CA TYR A 2 16.91 9.55 36.64
C TYR A 2 17.32 8.43 35.65
N LYS A 3 17.78 7.26 36.12
CA LYS A 3 18.19 6.16 35.24
C LYS A 3 17.07 5.61 34.35
N ARG A 4 15.82 5.57 34.85
CA ARG A 4 14.64 5.15 34.07
C ARG A 4 14.27 6.19 33.00
N LYS A 5 14.36 7.48 33.32
CA LYS A 5 14.16 8.56 32.35
C LYS A 5 15.26 8.57 31.26
N LEU A 6 16.50 8.27 31.65
CA LEU A 6 17.63 8.17 30.74
C LEU A 6 17.48 6.97 29.78
N LEU A 7 17.12 5.78 30.28
CA LEU A 7 16.85 4.62 29.43
C LEU A 7 15.73 4.88 28.41
N LEU A 8 14.64 5.54 28.83
CA LEU A 8 13.50 5.82 27.97
C LEU A 8 13.86 6.81 26.84
N ALA A 9 14.66 7.83 27.15
CA ALA A 9 15.16 8.79 26.17
C ALA A 9 16.11 8.12 25.16
N THR A 10 16.99 7.23 25.60
CA THR A 10 17.88 6.48 24.71
C THR A 10 17.10 5.54 23.78
N SER A 11 16.05 4.86 24.25
CA SER A 11 15.24 3.97 23.41
C SER A 11 14.46 4.70 22.31
N MET A 12 14.00 5.94 22.53
CA MET A 12 13.32 6.72 21.49
C MET A 12 14.30 7.18 20.39
N MET A 13 15.57 7.41 20.73
CA MET A 13 16.60 7.78 19.75
C MET A 13 17.07 6.59 18.89
N LEU A 14 16.79 5.36 19.30
CA LEU A 14 17.13 4.11 18.58
C LEU A 14 15.99 3.61 17.68
N ALA A 15 14.82 4.25 17.69
CA ALA A 15 13.73 3.90 16.79
C ALA A 15 14.04 4.42 15.38
N GLY A 16 14.45 3.52 14.47
CA GLY A 16 14.65 3.83 13.06
C GLY A 16 13.32 4.09 12.33
N ALA A 17 13.36 4.89 11.27
CA ALA A 17 12.22 5.07 10.38
C ALA A 17 11.91 3.75 9.66
N VAL A 18 10.65 3.33 9.68
CA VAL A 18 10.15 2.18 8.89
C VAL A 18 9.46 2.76 7.66
N ASN A 19 9.94 2.42 6.47
CA ASN A 19 9.29 2.76 5.21
C ASN A 19 8.60 1.52 4.64
N ALA A 20 7.42 1.70 4.06
CA ALA A 20 6.67 0.62 3.41
C ALA A 20 7.28 0.18 2.06
N GLY A 21 8.34 0.84 1.57
CA GLY A 21 9.16 0.33 0.47
C GLY A 21 8.48 0.27 -0.89
N GLU A 22 7.46 1.11 -1.14
CA GLU A 22 6.76 1.13 -2.42
C GLU A 22 7.66 1.59 -3.57
N HIS A 23 7.54 0.87 -4.68
CA HIS A 23 8.26 1.13 -5.92
C HIS A 23 7.25 1.20 -7.08
N PRO A 24 7.18 2.32 -7.82
CA PRO A 24 6.26 2.45 -8.94
C PRO A 24 6.68 1.57 -10.11
N ILE A 25 5.68 1.04 -10.81
CA ILE A 25 5.84 0.27 -12.06
C ILE A 25 5.34 1.13 -13.21
N GLY A 26 6.28 1.86 -13.83
CA GLY A 26 5.95 2.78 -14.93
C GLY A 26 5.13 3.98 -14.47
N ASP A 27 4.45 4.60 -15.43
CA ASP A 27 3.57 5.75 -15.20
C ASP A 27 2.10 5.29 -15.04
N PRO A 28 1.28 5.99 -14.23
CA PRO A 28 -0.16 5.74 -14.15
C PRO A 28 -0.84 5.90 -15.51
N VAL A 29 -1.90 5.13 -15.72
CA VAL A 29 -2.73 5.23 -16.93
C VAL A 29 -4.12 5.72 -16.58
N GLU A 30 -4.63 6.67 -17.37
CA GLU A 30 -6.01 7.12 -17.28
C GLU A 30 -6.89 6.31 -18.23
N LYS A 31 -7.92 5.64 -17.70
CA LYS A 31 -8.85 4.85 -18.50
C LYS A 31 -10.22 4.76 -17.86
N ASN A 32 -11.27 4.91 -18.67
CA ASN A 32 -12.67 4.78 -18.24
C ASN A 32 -13.03 5.65 -17.03
N GLY A 33 -12.45 6.86 -16.93
CA GLY A 33 -12.67 7.75 -15.80
C GLY A 33 -12.00 7.29 -14.50
N MET A 34 -10.91 6.52 -14.58
CA MET A 34 -10.08 6.09 -13.46
C MET A 34 -8.61 6.36 -13.75
N GLU A 35 -7.84 6.70 -12.72
CA GLU A 35 -6.38 6.62 -12.70
C GLU A 35 -6.00 5.23 -12.18
N ILE A 36 -5.14 4.52 -12.90
CA ILE A 36 -4.70 3.17 -12.60
C ILE A 36 -3.18 3.18 -12.52
N ALA A 37 -2.64 2.98 -11.32
CA ALA A 37 -1.20 2.86 -11.06
C ALA A 37 -0.85 1.44 -10.59
N ALA A 38 0.40 1.04 -10.81
CA ALA A 38 0.94 -0.24 -10.36
C ALA A 38 2.16 0.01 -9.47
N VAL A 39 2.20 -0.65 -8.33
CA VAL A 39 3.32 -0.56 -7.38
C VAL A 39 3.70 -1.95 -6.87
N TYR A 40 4.95 -2.11 -6.44
CA TYR A 40 5.36 -3.27 -5.66
C TYR A 40 6.13 -2.84 -4.41
N LEU A 41 6.08 -3.69 -3.38
CA LEU A 41 6.84 -3.51 -2.14
C LEU A 41 7.28 -4.86 -1.57
N GLN A 42 7.91 -4.85 -0.39
CA GLN A 42 8.23 -6.09 0.32
C GLN A 42 6.98 -6.98 0.51
N PRO A 43 7.15 -8.31 0.56
CA PRO A 43 6.06 -9.23 0.88
C PRO A 43 5.29 -8.84 2.14
N THR A 44 3.97 -8.79 2.04
CA THR A 44 3.09 -8.40 3.14
C THR A 44 2.30 -9.61 3.66
N LYS A 45 2.12 -9.69 4.98
CA LYS A 45 1.26 -10.68 5.61
C LYS A 45 -0.20 -10.24 5.50
N MET A 46 -1.05 -11.11 4.97
CA MET A 46 -2.49 -10.88 4.83
C MET A 46 -3.29 -11.86 5.68
N GLU A 47 -4.52 -11.47 6.03
CA GLU A 47 -5.50 -12.33 6.71
C GLU A 47 -6.92 -12.09 6.14
N PRO A 48 -7.62 -13.13 5.66
CA PRO A 48 -7.17 -14.51 5.52
C PRO A 48 -6.12 -14.66 4.40
N MET A 49 -5.16 -15.55 4.60
CA MET A 49 -4.25 -15.91 3.51
C MET A 49 -5.01 -16.77 2.49
N LEU A 50 -4.91 -16.41 1.21
CA LEU A 50 -5.58 -17.16 0.15
C LEU A 50 -4.87 -18.51 -0.10
N PRO A 51 -5.61 -19.56 -0.53
CA PRO A 51 -5.03 -20.85 -0.89
C PRO A 51 -3.89 -20.68 -1.92
N GLY A 52 -2.73 -21.25 -1.62
CA GLY A 52 -1.55 -21.16 -2.49
C GLY A 52 -0.61 -19.97 -2.22
N MET A 53 -1.00 -19.00 -1.39
CA MET A 53 -0.18 -17.84 -1.02
C MET A 53 0.63 -18.01 0.28
N MET A 54 0.68 -19.23 0.84
CA MET A 54 1.41 -19.54 2.08
C MET A 54 2.93 -19.66 1.92
N LYS A 55 3.44 -19.57 0.70
CA LYS A 55 4.86 -19.70 0.40
C LYS A 55 5.56 -18.34 0.51
N PRO A 56 6.87 -18.30 0.79
CA PRO A 56 7.64 -17.07 0.63
C PRO A 56 7.46 -16.51 -0.79
N THR A 57 7.20 -15.22 -0.88
CA THR A 57 7.14 -14.46 -2.14
C THR A 57 8.26 -13.42 -2.18
N ASP A 58 8.61 -12.95 -3.37
CA ASP A 58 9.66 -11.94 -3.54
C ASP A 58 9.14 -10.51 -3.31
N ILE A 59 7.90 -10.25 -3.75
CA ILE A 59 7.24 -8.94 -3.67
C ILE A 59 5.75 -9.10 -3.31
N HIS A 60 5.14 -8.01 -2.85
CA HIS A 60 3.70 -7.78 -2.92
C HIS A 60 3.43 -6.81 -4.07
N LEU A 61 2.52 -7.17 -4.98
CA LEU A 61 2.19 -6.40 -6.18
C LEU A 61 0.77 -5.85 -6.03
N GLU A 62 0.59 -4.56 -6.24
CA GLU A 62 -0.68 -3.85 -6.05
C GLU A 62 -1.10 -3.09 -7.32
N ALA A 63 -2.42 -2.89 -7.43
CA ALA A 63 -3.03 -2.03 -8.43
C ALA A 63 -3.83 -0.95 -7.70
N ASP A 64 -3.34 0.29 -7.75
CA ASP A 64 -3.99 1.45 -7.15
C ASP A 64 -4.95 2.05 -8.17
N ILE A 65 -6.25 1.96 -7.88
CA ILE A 65 -7.29 2.37 -8.83
C ILE A 65 -8.25 3.34 -8.15
N HIS A 66 -8.23 4.59 -8.63
CA HIS A 66 -9.05 5.67 -8.11
C HIS A 66 -9.85 6.35 -9.21
N ALA A 67 -11.03 6.86 -8.87
CA ALA A 67 -11.88 7.62 -9.77
C ALA A 67 -11.22 8.96 -10.16
N LEU A 68 -11.25 9.29 -11.46
CA LEU A 68 -10.93 10.63 -11.95
C LEU A 68 -12.15 11.55 -11.79
N LYS A 69 -11.89 12.86 -11.91
CA LYS A 69 -12.95 13.86 -11.94
C LYS A 69 -13.99 13.57 -13.02
N GLY A 70 -15.27 13.60 -12.64
CA GLY A 70 -16.38 13.35 -13.55
C GLY A 70 -16.58 11.86 -13.89
N ASN A 71 -16.12 10.96 -13.03
CA ASN A 71 -16.42 9.53 -13.13
C ASN A 71 -17.94 9.29 -13.23
N ASN A 72 -18.35 8.51 -14.25
CA ASN A 72 -19.77 8.32 -14.59
C ASN A 72 -20.46 7.21 -13.79
N ASN A 73 -19.77 6.58 -12.84
CA ASN A 73 -20.27 5.46 -12.06
C ASN A 73 -20.71 5.85 -10.64
N GLY A 74 -20.74 7.16 -10.33
CA GLY A 74 -21.19 7.68 -9.04
C GLY A 74 -20.10 7.84 -8.00
N PHE A 75 -18.82 7.67 -8.39
CA PHE A 75 -17.67 7.88 -7.52
C PHE A 75 -17.14 9.32 -7.63
N GLY A 76 -16.77 9.89 -6.50
CA GLY A 76 -16.10 11.19 -6.39
C GLY A 76 -14.64 11.13 -6.89
N GLU A 77 -14.08 12.29 -7.22
CA GLU A 77 -12.66 12.41 -7.62
C GLU A 77 -11.74 11.90 -6.49
N GLY A 78 -10.83 10.99 -6.82
CA GLY A 78 -9.89 10.37 -5.90
C GLY A 78 -10.47 9.24 -5.05
N GLU A 79 -11.74 8.85 -5.22
CA GLU A 79 -12.31 7.72 -4.50
C GLU A 79 -11.74 6.38 -5.00
N TRP A 80 -11.41 5.47 -4.08
CA TRP A 80 -11.01 4.11 -4.42
C TRP A 80 -12.15 3.41 -5.18
N MET A 81 -11.80 2.64 -6.21
CA MET A 81 -12.76 1.87 -7.03
C MET A 81 -12.94 0.45 -6.46
N PRO A 82 -14.03 0.17 -5.71
CA PRO A 82 -14.22 -1.12 -5.06
C PRO A 82 -14.85 -2.16 -6.00
N TYR A 83 -14.88 -3.43 -5.56
CA TYR A 83 -15.56 -4.54 -6.25
C TYR A 83 -15.07 -4.86 -7.67
N LEU A 84 -13.86 -4.41 -8.03
CA LEU A 84 -13.21 -4.79 -9.27
C LEU A 84 -12.75 -6.25 -9.23
N GLN A 85 -12.81 -6.91 -10.39
CA GLN A 85 -12.12 -8.18 -10.62
C GLN A 85 -10.82 -7.91 -11.37
N ILE A 86 -9.68 -8.24 -10.76
CA ILE A 86 -8.33 -7.98 -11.26
C ILE A 86 -7.58 -9.31 -11.31
N THR A 87 -6.85 -9.58 -12.40
CA THR A 87 -6.12 -10.84 -12.64
C THR A 87 -4.76 -10.59 -13.27
#